data_AF-A0A1A9HG07-F1
#
_entry.id   AF-A0A1A9HG07-F1
#
_cell.length_a   1.000
_cell.length_b   1.000
_cell.length_c   1.000
_cell.angle_alpha   90.00
_cell.angle_beta   90.00
_cell.angle_gamma   90.00
#
_symmetry.space_group_name_H-M   'P 1'
#
loop_
_entity.id
_entity.type
_entity.pdbx_description
1 polymer ?
#
loop_
_entity_poly.entity_id
_entity_poly.type
_entity_poly.pdbx_seq_one_letter_code
_entity_poly.pdbx_strand_id
1 'polypeptide(L)'
;MREKARTTMAMNVMLEQAKQLVNRLPPVVGRPQAEFDEIVALLAEPTALFGEPTALFGEPSTACYGSCSSVTAVVDWYRLAEDMDQVLRHHRLRWPQVIQMLQVAAQVLKEHSLQLCNCPPRITRSPKETEFVAMRYELSVDAPWEMGFVLTSDCSWRLIDLDLHELGVRIAFRGRWDGPFEEELAIDAVVEDGDDEDEEYD
;
A
#
# COMPACT_ATOMS: atom_id res chain seq x y z
N MET A 1 3.99 -28.65 -8.49
CA MET A 1 3.72 -28.11 -9.85
C MET A 1 2.28 -27.61 -10.03
N ARG A 2 1.24 -28.32 -9.58
CA ARG A 2 -0.17 -27.86 -9.73
C ARG A 2 -0.52 -26.59 -8.95
N GLU A 3 0.10 -26.39 -7.80
CA GLU A 3 -0.16 -25.22 -6.92
C GLU A 3 0.43 -23.94 -7.52
N LYS A 4 1.70 -23.99 -7.97
CA LYS A 4 2.36 -22.91 -8.69
C LYS A 4 1.57 -22.45 -9.92
N ALA A 5 1.01 -23.40 -10.70
CA ALA A 5 0.18 -23.08 -11.86
C ALA A 5 -1.18 -22.45 -11.51
N ARG A 6 -1.79 -22.83 -10.38
CA ARG A 6 -3.03 -22.19 -9.87
C ARG A 6 -2.77 -20.76 -9.41
N THR A 7 -1.67 -20.52 -8.71
CA THR A 7 -1.30 -19.17 -8.25
C THR A 7 -0.99 -18.26 -9.43
N THR A 8 -0.25 -18.74 -10.44
CA THR A 8 0.04 -17.94 -11.65
C THR A 8 -1.21 -17.63 -12.47
N MET A 9 -2.15 -18.58 -12.58
CA MET A 9 -3.43 -18.31 -13.26
C MET A 9 -4.30 -17.30 -12.50
N ALA A 10 -4.37 -17.38 -11.17
CA ALA A 10 -5.10 -16.41 -10.36
C ALA A 10 -4.49 -15.00 -10.46
N MET A 11 -3.17 -14.90 -10.44
CA MET A 11 -2.43 -13.63 -10.55
C MET A 11 -2.63 -12.97 -11.91
N ASN A 12 -2.57 -13.73 -13.00
CA ASN A 12 -2.84 -13.21 -14.35
C ASN A 12 -4.29 -12.71 -14.51
N VAL A 13 -5.26 -13.38 -13.86
CA VAL A 13 -6.66 -12.94 -13.87
C VAL A 13 -6.84 -11.63 -13.12
N MET A 14 -6.22 -11.48 -11.94
CA MET A 14 -6.27 -10.24 -11.17
C MET A 14 -5.62 -9.08 -11.93
N LEU A 15 -4.48 -9.31 -12.57
CA LEU A 15 -3.79 -8.28 -13.37
C LEU A 15 -4.67 -7.77 -14.52
N GLU A 16 -5.35 -8.67 -15.23
CA GLU A 16 -6.23 -8.29 -16.34
C GLU A 16 -7.44 -7.49 -15.86
N GLN A 17 -8.04 -7.87 -14.74
CA GLN A 17 -9.15 -7.13 -14.11
C GLN A 17 -8.70 -5.73 -13.68
N ALA A 18 -7.52 -5.62 -13.06
CA ALA A 18 -6.95 -4.35 -12.64
C ALA A 18 -6.69 -3.43 -13.85
N LYS A 19 -6.11 -3.95 -14.94
CA LYS A 19 -5.90 -3.20 -16.19
C LYS A 19 -7.21 -2.70 -16.79
N GLN A 20 -8.25 -3.53 -16.81
CA GLN A 20 -9.58 -3.14 -17.29
C GLN A 20 -10.22 -2.07 -16.43
N LEU A 21 -10.04 -2.12 -15.11
CA LEU A 21 -10.48 -1.07 -14.20
C LEU A 21 -9.76 0.25 -14.51
N VAL A 22 -8.43 0.25 -14.55
CA VAL A 22 -7.62 1.46 -14.81
C VAL A 22 -8.00 2.14 -16.12
N ASN A 23 -8.24 1.38 -17.19
CA ASN A 23 -8.70 1.93 -18.48
C ASN A 23 -10.07 2.63 -18.42
N ARG A 24 -10.90 2.31 -17.43
CA ARG A 24 -12.22 2.94 -17.19
C ARG A 24 -12.14 4.12 -16.23
N LEU A 25 -11.03 4.29 -15.52
CA LEU A 25 -10.90 5.37 -14.54
C LEU A 25 -10.71 6.72 -15.25
N PRO A 26 -11.53 7.74 -14.94
CA PRO A 26 -11.25 9.09 -15.40
C PRO A 26 -9.96 9.62 -14.74
N PRO A 27 -9.22 10.51 -15.41
CA PRO A 27 -7.99 11.10 -14.84
C PRO A 27 -8.36 11.99 -13.66
N VAL A 28 -8.18 11.46 -12.45
CA VAL A 28 -8.09 12.12 -11.12
C VAL A 28 -9.32 12.92 -10.64
N VAL A 29 -10.28 13.28 -11.51
CA VAL A 29 -11.39 14.21 -11.16
C VAL A 29 -12.78 13.55 -11.24
N GLY A 30 -12.90 12.32 -11.74
CA GLY A 30 -14.18 11.61 -11.77
C GLY A 30 -14.26 10.51 -10.72
N ARG A 31 -15.37 10.43 -9.98
CA ARG A 31 -15.63 9.31 -9.05
C ARG A 31 -15.76 8.02 -9.87
N PRO A 32 -14.81 7.07 -9.77
CA PRO A 32 -14.89 5.86 -10.56
C PRO A 32 -15.95 4.93 -10.00
N GLN A 33 -16.72 4.24 -10.86
CA GLN A 33 -17.56 3.13 -10.42
C GLN A 33 -16.81 1.83 -10.69
N ALA A 34 -16.51 1.11 -9.62
CA ALA A 34 -15.77 -0.14 -9.65
C ALA A 34 -16.42 -1.12 -8.68
N GLU A 35 -16.53 -2.37 -9.08
CA GLU A 35 -17.06 -3.44 -8.24
C GLU A 35 -15.98 -3.92 -7.26
N PHE A 36 -16.41 -4.51 -6.14
CA PHE A 36 -15.54 -4.94 -5.04
C PHE A 36 -14.35 -5.81 -5.50
N ASP A 37 -14.63 -6.84 -6.31
CA ASP A 37 -13.60 -7.78 -6.79
C ASP A 37 -12.55 -7.10 -7.68
N GLU A 38 -12.93 -6.06 -8.44
CA GLU A 38 -12.02 -5.33 -9.31
C GLU A 38 -11.00 -4.51 -8.52
N ILE A 39 -11.40 -4.05 -7.32
CA ILE A 39 -10.54 -3.24 -6.46
C ILE A 39 -9.60 -4.13 -5.64
N VAL A 40 -10.09 -5.28 -5.17
CA VAL A 40 -9.22 -6.28 -4.56
C VAL A 40 -8.16 -6.73 -5.55
N ALA A 41 -8.53 -6.95 -6.82
CA ALA A 41 -7.58 -7.25 -7.89
C ALA A 41 -6.58 -6.10 -8.11
N LEU A 42 -7.03 -4.84 -8.11
CA LEU A 42 -6.15 -3.66 -8.23
C LEU A 42 -5.17 -3.53 -7.06
N LEU A 43 -5.62 -3.81 -5.84
CA LEU A 43 -4.78 -3.77 -4.64
C LEU A 43 -3.77 -4.92 -4.62
N ALA A 44 -4.11 -6.07 -5.19
CA ALA A 44 -3.20 -7.20 -5.38
C ALA A 44 -2.17 -6.94 -6.47
N GLU A 45 -2.59 -6.26 -7.55
CA GLU A 45 -1.77 -5.97 -8.74
C GLU A 45 -1.70 -4.46 -9.01
N PRO A 46 -1.01 -3.69 -8.15
CA PRO A 46 -0.93 -2.23 -8.29
C PRO A 46 -0.25 -1.80 -9.61
N THR A 47 0.59 -2.64 -10.21
CA THR A 47 1.28 -2.36 -11.48
C THR A 47 0.34 -1.91 -12.60
N ALA A 48 -0.94 -2.31 -12.58
CA ALA A 48 -1.94 -1.83 -13.51
C ALA A 48 -2.15 -0.29 -13.46
N LEU A 49 -2.08 0.32 -12.27
CA LEU A 49 -2.27 1.76 -12.08
C LEU A 49 -0.95 2.54 -12.04
N PHE A 50 0.08 1.93 -11.47
CA PHE A 50 1.38 2.57 -11.25
C PHE A 50 2.38 2.36 -12.41
N GLY A 51 2.03 1.52 -13.40
CA GLY A 51 2.89 1.15 -14.52
C GLY A 51 3.70 -0.12 -14.25
N GLU A 52 4.22 -0.73 -15.32
CA GLU A 52 5.11 -1.89 -15.18
C GLU A 52 6.45 -1.45 -14.59
N PRO A 53 7.00 -2.20 -13.61
CA PRO A 53 8.37 -1.98 -13.15
C PRO A 53 9.30 -2.15 -14.35
N THR A 54 9.96 -1.08 -14.78
CA THR A 54 10.92 -1.19 -15.89
C THR A 54 12.18 -1.82 -15.32
N ALA A 55 12.45 -3.07 -15.68
CA ALA A 55 13.81 -3.62 -15.59
C ALA A 55 14.68 -2.86 -16.60
N LEU A 56 15.12 -1.64 -16.24
CA LEU A 56 15.79 -0.72 -17.16
C LEU A 56 17.10 -1.27 -17.72
N PHE A 57 17.65 -2.36 -17.18
CA PHE A 57 18.84 -3.02 -17.72
C PHE A 57 18.90 -4.49 -17.35
N GLY A 58 18.20 -5.39 -18.08
CA GLY A 58 18.58 -6.81 -18.30
C GLY A 58 18.91 -7.72 -17.11
N GLU A 59 18.86 -7.23 -15.89
CA GLU A 59 19.18 -7.85 -14.62
C GLU A 59 18.05 -7.43 -13.67
N PRO A 60 17.59 -8.31 -12.77
CA PRO A 60 16.67 -7.90 -11.71
C PRO A 60 17.35 -6.74 -10.99
N SER A 61 16.72 -5.56 -10.96
CA SER A 61 17.25 -4.42 -10.22
C SER A 61 17.58 -4.90 -8.81
N THR A 62 18.87 -5.01 -8.51
CA THR A 62 19.39 -5.36 -7.19
C THR A 62 18.93 -4.35 -6.13
N ALA A 63 18.38 -3.21 -6.56
CA ALA A 63 17.80 -2.20 -5.69
C ALA A 63 16.55 -2.67 -4.94
N CYS A 64 15.72 -3.57 -5.48
CA CYS A 64 14.54 -4.06 -4.78
C CYS A 64 14.80 -5.31 -3.91
N TYR A 65 15.99 -5.91 -3.98
CA TYR A 65 16.28 -7.21 -3.34
C TYR A 65 16.23 -7.16 -1.80
N GLY A 66 16.57 -6.02 -1.19
CA GLY A 66 16.48 -5.83 0.26
C GLY A 66 15.10 -5.36 0.75
N SER A 67 14.39 -4.55 -0.04
CA SER A 67 13.07 -4.03 0.37
C SER A 67 11.98 -5.11 0.40
N CYS A 68 12.19 -6.23 -0.29
CA CYS A 68 11.19 -7.29 -0.46
C CYS A 68 11.49 -8.55 0.37
N SER A 69 12.57 -8.53 1.18
CA SER A 69 12.95 -9.65 2.05
C SER A 69 12.24 -9.64 3.40
N SER A 70 11.54 -8.57 3.78
CA SER A 70 10.69 -8.59 4.97
C SER A 70 9.53 -9.55 4.71
N VAL A 71 9.52 -10.68 5.42
CA VAL A 71 8.53 -11.76 5.42
C VAL A 71 7.23 -11.30 4.77
N THR A 72 6.99 -11.74 3.53
CA THR A 72 5.68 -11.65 2.91
C THR A 72 4.74 -12.45 3.79
N ALA A 73 4.12 -11.80 4.78
CA ALA A 73 2.92 -12.34 5.39
C ALA A 73 2.00 -12.59 4.20
N VAL A 74 1.71 -13.87 3.93
CA VAL A 74 0.83 -14.27 2.84
C VAL A 74 -0.46 -13.50 3.06
N VAL A 75 -0.70 -12.48 2.24
CA VAL A 75 -1.89 -11.65 2.35
C VAL A 75 -3.04 -12.58 2.00
N ASP A 76 -3.84 -12.93 3.01
CA ASP A 76 -5.10 -13.63 2.80
C ASP A 76 -6.09 -12.63 2.19
N TRP A 77 -6.09 -12.57 0.86
CA TRP A 77 -6.91 -11.64 0.10
C TRP A 77 -8.41 -11.77 0.40
N TYR A 78 -8.89 -12.95 0.83
CA TYR A 78 -10.28 -13.12 1.25
C TYR A 78 -10.57 -12.38 2.57
N ARG A 79 -9.68 -12.53 3.57
CA ARG A 79 -9.80 -11.81 4.83
C ARG A 79 -9.57 -10.31 4.68
N LEU A 80 -8.66 -9.92 3.79
CA LEU A 80 -8.45 -8.52 3.46
C LEU A 80 -9.72 -7.87 2.93
N ALA A 81 -10.45 -8.59 2.07
CA ALA A 81 -11.70 -8.12 1.50
C ALA A 81 -12.74 -7.79 2.59
N GLU A 82 -12.91 -8.68 3.57
CA GLU A 82 -13.78 -8.46 4.74
C GLU A 82 -13.28 -7.30 5.61
N ASP A 83 -11.98 -7.24 5.85
CA ASP A 83 -11.36 -6.20 6.67
C ASP A 83 -11.48 -4.83 6.02
N MET A 84 -11.35 -4.75 4.69
CA MET A 84 -11.60 -3.54 3.93
C MET A 84 -13.07 -3.14 4.03
N ASP A 85 -14.01 -4.05 3.78
CA ASP A 85 -15.44 -3.73 3.92
C ASP A 85 -15.77 -3.19 5.31
N GLN A 86 -15.16 -3.75 6.37
CA GLN A 86 -15.31 -3.24 7.73
C GLN A 86 -14.74 -1.82 7.90
N VAL A 87 -13.51 -1.57 7.43
CA VAL A 87 -12.88 -0.23 7.47
C VAL A 87 -13.75 0.77 6.71
N LEU A 88 -14.19 0.41 5.50
CA LEU A 88 -14.96 1.31 4.66
C LEU A 88 -16.30 1.67 5.30
N ARG A 89 -17.02 0.69 5.87
CA ARG A 89 -18.28 0.94 6.57
C ARG A 89 -18.08 1.81 7.82
N HIS A 90 -17.04 1.53 8.60
CA HIS A 90 -16.75 2.26 9.83
C HIS A 90 -16.46 3.75 9.54
N HIS A 91 -15.63 4.03 8.53
CA HIS A 91 -15.26 5.38 8.13
C HIS A 91 -16.19 6.02 7.09
N ARG A 92 -17.33 5.38 6.78
CA ARG A 92 -18.30 5.80 5.76
C ARG A 92 -17.67 6.06 4.39
N LEU A 93 -16.58 5.36 4.11
CA LEU A 93 -15.89 5.36 2.86
C LEU A 93 -16.65 4.59 1.79
N ARG A 94 -16.40 4.98 0.55
CA ARG A 94 -16.79 4.21 -0.62
C ARG A 94 -15.56 3.85 -1.42
N TRP A 95 -15.64 2.71 -2.08
CA TRP A 95 -14.68 2.24 -3.06
C TRP A 95 -14.15 3.28 -4.07
N PRO A 96 -14.98 4.18 -4.64
CA PRO A 96 -14.49 5.26 -5.50
C PRO A 96 -13.47 6.18 -4.83
N GLN A 97 -13.59 6.42 -3.52
CA GLN A 97 -12.66 7.25 -2.76
C GLN A 97 -11.32 6.51 -2.59
N VAL A 98 -11.34 5.21 -2.28
CA VAL A 98 -10.12 4.40 -2.20
C VAL A 98 -9.37 4.42 -3.52
N ILE A 99 -10.08 4.25 -4.64
CA ILE A 99 -9.46 4.34 -5.97
C ILE A 99 -8.88 5.73 -6.20
N GLN A 100 -9.61 6.79 -5.84
CA GLN A 100 -9.10 8.16 -5.96
C GLN A 100 -7.82 8.35 -5.13
N MET A 101 -7.74 7.77 -3.93
CA MET A 101 -6.53 7.80 -3.12
C MET A 101 -5.36 7.09 -3.83
N LEU A 102 -5.60 5.91 -4.42
CA LEU A 102 -4.59 5.19 -5.21
C LEU A 102 -4.17 5.99 -6.45
N GLN A 103 -5.08 6.71 -7.11
CA GLN A 103 -4.75 7.58 -8.24
C GLN A 103 -3.85 8.75 -7.82
N VAL A 104 -4.11 9.36 -6.66
CA VAL A 104 -3.25 10.40 -6.09
C VAL A 104 -1.87 9.83 -5.80
N ALA A 105 -1.78 8.66 -5.19
CA ALA A 105 -0.52 7.97 -4.96
C ALA A 105 0.26 7.70 -6.26
N ALA A 106 -0.42 7.25 -7.31
CA ALA A 106 0.19 7.02 -8.62
C ALA A 106 0.68 8.32 -9.26
N GLN A 107 -0.08 9.41 -9.11
CA GLN A 107 0.34 10.72 -9.58
C GLN A 107 1.58 11.24 -8.85
N VAL A 108 1.64 11.07 -7.51
CA VAL A 108 2.82 11.43 -6.71
C VAL A 108 4.06 10.71 -7.24
N LEU A 109 3.99 9.39 -7.44
CA LEU A 109 5.12 8.64 -7.99
C LEU A 109 5.54 9.12 -9.37
N LYS A 110 4.58 9.41 -10.25
CA LYS A 110 4.84 9.91 -11.60
C LYS A 110 5.55 11.26 -11.59
N GLU A 111 5.15 12.18 -10.72
CA GLU A 111 5.77 13.51 -10.62
C GLU A 111 7.21 13.45 -10.10
N HIS A 112 7.49 12.52 -9.19
CA HIS A 112 8.85 12.24 -8.72
C HIS A 112 9.67 11.38 -9.69
N SER A 113 9.10 10.95 -10.82
CA SER A 113 9.72 10.05 -11.80
C SER A 113 10.21 8.74 -11.21
N LEU A 114 9.48 8.22 -10.22
CA LEU A 114 9.80 6.97 -9.52
C LEU A 114 8.88 5.83 -9.94
N GLN A 115 9.32 4.60 -9.68
CA GLN A 115 8.59 3.39 -10.01
C GLN A 115 8.43 2.50 -8.77
N LEU A 116 7.40 1.64 -8.80
CA LEU A 116 7.24 0.59 -7.82
C LEU A 116 8.26 -0.53 -8.03
N CYS A 117 8.73 -1.10 -6.93
CA CYS A 117 9.41 -2.39 -6.97
C CYS A 117 8.42 -3.49 -7.38
N ASN A 118 8.92 -4.57 -8.01
CA ASN A 118 8.11 -5.74 -8.36
C ASN A 118 7.85 -6.64 -7.14
N CYS A 119 7.19 -6.06 -6.13
CA CYS A 119 6.97 -6.70 -4.84
C CYS A 119 5.52 -6.53 -4.42
N PRO A 120 4.93 -7.55 -3.78
CA PRO A 120 3.55 -7.46 -3.32
C PRO A 120 3.43 -6.32 -2.30
N PRO A 121 2.36 -5.53 -2.36
CA PRO A 121 2.11 -4.48 -1.38
C PRO A 121 1.94 -5.08 0.01
N ARG A 122 2.44 -4.38 1.02
CA ARG A 122 2.26 -4.76 2.42
C ARG A 122 1.00 -4.10 2.93
N ILE A 123 0.10 -4.89 3.49
CA ILE A 123 -1.14 -4.36 4.06
C ILE A 123 -1.16 -4.67 5.53
N THR A 124 -1.19 -3.62 6.35
CA THR A 124 -1.29 -3.74 7.80
C THR A 124 -2.60 -3.13 8.25
N ARG A 125 -3.21 -3.77 9.24
CA ARG A 125 -4.43 -3.30 9.88
C ARG A 125 -4.08 -2.87 11.30
N SER A 126 -4.69 -1.80 11.78
CA SER A 126 -4.61 -1.48 13.21
C SER A 126 -5.21 -2.63 14.04
N PRO A 127 -4.68 -2.88 15.25
CA PRO A 127 -5.26 -3.88 16.14
C PRO A 127 -6.75 -3.60 16.37
N LYS A 128 -7.56 -4.67 16.43
CA LYS A 128 -9.01 -4.56 16.63
C LYS A 128 -9.41 -3.85 17.93
N GLU A 129 -8.48 -3.75 18.87
CA GLU A 129 -8.64 -3.13 20.18
C GLU A 129 -8.43 -1.61 20.17
N THR A 130 -7.90 -1.06 19.06
CA THR A 130 -7.78 0.39 18.91
C THR A 130 -9.13 0.98 18.51
N GLU A 131 -9.47 2.15 19.08
CA GLU A 131 -10.72 2.88 18.75
C GLU A 131 -10.83 3.26 17.27
N PHE A 132 -9.72 3.21 16.53
CA PHE A 132 -9.63 3.58 15.13
C PHE A 132 -9.24 2.37 14.28
N VAL A 133 -10.24 1.71 13.69
CA VAL A 133 -10.00 0.63 12.71
C VAL A 133 -9.42 1.25 11.44
N ALA A 134 -8.11 1.14 11.23
CA ALA A 134 -7.41 1.70 10.10
C ALA A 134 -6.66 0.62 9.32
N MET A 135 -6.52 0.84 8.02
CA MET A 135 -5.72 0.02 7.12
C MET A 135 -4.61 0.88 6.52
N ARG A 136 -3.39 0.35 6.54
CA ARG A 136 -2.23 0.94 5.88
C ARG A 136 -1.87 0.06 4.70
N TYR A 137 -1.88 0.65 3.52
CA TYR A 137 -1.50 0.07 2.24
C TYR A 137 -0.12 0.62 1.87
N GLU A 138 0.91 -0.22 1.98
CA GLU A 138 2.30 0.16 1.82
C GLU A 138 2.89 -0.40 0.52
N LEU A 139 3.43 0.52 -0.27
CA LEU A 139 3.99 0.28 -1.60
C LEU A 139 5.51 0.42 -1.58
N SER A 140 6.23 -0.60 -2.03
CA SER A 140 7.69 -0.53 -2.15
C SER A 140 8.09 0.24 -3.40
N VAL A 141 9.00 1.21 -3.26
CA VAL A 141 9.48 2.06 -4.36
C VAL A 141 10.97 1.86 -4.61
N ASP A 142 11.40 2.00 -5.87
CA ASP A 142 12.81 1.93 -6.24
C ASP A 142 13.52 3.27 -5.94
N ALA A 143 13.63 3.60 -4.65
CA ALA A 143 14.28 4.81 -4.15
C ALA A 143 14.80 4.58 -2.72
N PRO A 144 15.73 5.41 -2.20
CA PRO A 144 16.16 5.36 -0.80
C PRO A 144 15.00 5.53 0.19
N TRP A 145 15.13 5.01 1.41
CA TRP A 145 14.06 5.05 2.43
C TRP A 145 13.58 6.47 2.76
N GLU A 146 14.46 7.47 2.72
CA GLU A 146 14.13 8.88 2.94
C GLU A 146 13.11 9.37 1.90
N MET A 147 13.24 8.88 0.66
CA MET A 147 12.31 9.21 -0.41
C MET A 147 10.93 8.59 -0.15
N GLY A 148 10.86 7.40 0.46
CA GLY A 148 9.60 6.80 0.89
C GLY A 148 8.82 7.71 1.86
N PHE A 149 9.52 8.35 2.81
CA PHE A 149 8.91 9.31 3.73
C PHE A 149 8.40 10.57 3.03
N VAL A 150 9.19 11.13 2.10
CA VAL A 150 8.80 12.30 1.29
C VAL A 150 7.55 12.00 0.47
N LEU A 151 7.54 10.88 -0.26
CA LEU A 151 6.38 10.46 -1.07
C LEU A 151 5.13 10.22 -0.22
N THR A 152 5.30 9.61 0.95
CA THR A 152 4.20 9.37 1.88
C THR A 152 3.61 10.70 2.36
N SER A 153 4.46 11.65 2.73
CA SER A 153 4.04 12.98 3.18
C SER A 153 3.33 13.75 2.06
N ASP A 154 3.90 13.78 0.86
CA ASP A 154 3.31 14.43 -0.31
C ASP A 154 1.94 13.84 -0.67
N CYS A 155 1.82 12.52 -0.62
CA CYS A 155 0.56 11.83 -0.82
C CYS A 155 -0.45 12.22 0.26
N SER A 156 -0.08 12.15 1.54
CA SER A 156 -0.94 12.54 2.65
C SER A 156 -1.46 13.98 2.52
N TRP A 157 -0.60 14.95 2.16
CA TRP A 157 -1.03 16.33 1.95
C TRP A 157 -2.05 16.47 0.82
N ARG A 158 -1.85 15.79 -0.31
CA ARG A 158 -2.83 15.81 -1.40
C ARG A 158 -4.14 15.14 -1.04
N LEU A 159 -4.09 14.08 -0.23
CA LEU A 159 -5.29 13.45 0.29
C LEU A 159 -6.04 14.38 1.25
N ILE A 160 -5.33 15.18 2.06
CA ILE A 160 -5.94 16.22 2.90
C ILE A 160 -6.63 17.27 2.01
N ASP A 161 -5.95 17.78 0.99
CA ASP A 161 -6.51 18.80 0.08
C ASP A 161 -7.78 18.33 -0.66
N LEU A 162 -7.90 17.01 -0.86
CA LEU A 162 -9.06 16.38 -1.51
C LEU A 162 -10.13 15.89 -0.52
N ASP A 163 -9.98 16.15 0.78
CA ASP A 163 -10.87 15.69 1.85
C ASP A 163 -10.96 14.15 1.92
N LEU A 164 -9.81 13.48 1.72
CA LEU A 164 -9.65 12.02 1.71
C LEU A 164 -8.85 11.44 2.89
N HIS A 165 -8.26 12.29 3.75
CA HIS A 165 -7.26 11.89 4.76
C HIS A 165 -7.83 11.20 6.02
N GLU A 166 -9.06 11.50 6.42
CA GLU A 166 -9.63 11.01 7.69
C GLU A 166 -10.27 9.61 7.60
N LEU A 167 -10.05 8.90 6.51
CA LEU A 167 -10.98 7.88 6.06
C LEU A 167 -10.58 6.45 6.46
N GLY A 168 -9.63 6.27 7.38
CA GLY A 168 -9.24 4.95 7.87
C GLY A 168 -8.45 4.10 6.87
N VAL A 169 -8.14 4.60 5.68
CA VAL A 169 -7.17 4.00 4.77
C VAL A 169 -5.98 4.96 4.65
N ARG A 170 -4.76 4.45 4.79
CA ARG A 170 -3.51 5.21 4.64
C ARG A 170 -2.66 4.58 3.55
N ILE A 171 -2.14 5.39 2.65
CA ILE A 171 -1.18 4.94 1.63
C ILE A 171 0.20 5.37 2.09
N ALA A 172 1.14 4.43 2.13
CA ALA A 172 2.53 4.68 2.49
C ALA A 172 3.46 4.16 1.39
N PHE A 173 4.62 4.78 1.25
CA PHE A 173 5.68 4.34 0.38
C PHE A 173 6.89 3.93 1.20
N ARG A 174 7.44 2.75 0.90
CA ARG A 174 8.63 2.22 1.53
C ARG A 174 9.77 2.25 0.52
N GLY A 175 10.79 3.06 0.80
CA GLY A 175 12.04 3.01 0.04
C GLY A 175 12.97 1.91 0.56
N ARG A 176 14.07 1.72 -0.16
CA ARG A 176 15.16 0.81 0.20
C ARG A 176 15.89 1.32 1.43
N TRP A 177 15.95 0.47 2.45
CA TRP A 177 16.81 0.69 3.60
C TRP A 177 18.25 0.29 3.24
N ASP A 178 19.17 1.25 3.24
CA ASP A 178 20.61 1.04 3.00
C ASP A 178 21.41 0.96 4.32
N GLY A 179 20.74 1.03 5.47
CA GLY A 179 21.36 0.98 6.79
C GLY A 179 21.73 -0.44 7.24
N PRO A 180 22.58 -0.58 8.28
CA PRO A 180 22.93 -1.89 8.83
C PRO A 180 21.67 -2.62 9.36
N PHE A 181 21.53 -3.91 9.03
CA PHE A 181 20.38 -4.77 9.37
C PHE A 181 20.04 -4.82 10.87
N GLU A 182 20.98 -4.49 11.75
CA GLU A 182 20.77 -4.50 13.22
C GLU A 182 19.82 -3.39 13.69
N GLU A 183 19.60 -2.34 12.88
CA GLU A 183 18.76 -1.18 13.25
C GLU A 183 17.30 -1.32 12.78
N GLU A 184 17.02 -2.15 11.76
CA GLU A 184 15.66 -2.38 11.23
C GLU A 184 14.76 -3.11 12.25
N LEU A 185 15.34 -4.01 13.06
CA LEU A 185 14.64 -4.69 14.17
C LEU A 185 14.38 -3.77 15.37
N ALA A 186 15.17 -2.72 15.55
CA ALA A 186 14.98 -1.76 16.63
C ALA A 186 13.77 -0.85 16.35
N ILE A 187 13.58 -0.40 15.10
CA ILE A 187 12.50 0.53 14.73
C ILE A 187 11.11 -0.09 14.87
N ASP A 188 10.93 -1.36 14.50
CA ASP A 188 9.65 -2.08 14.68
C ASP A 188 9.38 -2.49 16.15
N ALA A 189 10.38 -2.39 17.03
CA ALA A 189 10.28 -2.73 18.45
C ALA A 189 10.06 -1.53 19.39
N VAL A 190 10.19 -0.27 18.93
CA VAL A 190 9.97 0.93 19.78
C VAL A 190 8.47 1.33 19.85
N VAL A 191 7.60 0.34 19.95
CA VAL A 191 6.25 0.51 20.53
C VAL A 191 6.19 -0.37 21.78
N GLU A 192 7.19 -0.22 22.65
CA GLU A 192 7.06 -0.66 24.04
C GLU A 192 6.39 0.47 24.79
N ASP A 193 5.17 0.18 25.23
CA ASP A 193 4.44 0.74 26.36
C ASP A 193 5.33 1.64 27.23
N GLY A 194 5.22 2.94 27.00
CA GLY A 194 5.57 3.93 28.01
C GLY A 194 4.51 3.82 29.10
N ASP A 195 4.68 2.83 29.97
CA ASP A 195 3.96 2.73 31.24
C ASP A 195 4.16 4.05 31.97
N ASP A 196 3.04 4.74 32.16
CA ASP A 196 2.89 5.95 32.94
C ASP A 196 3.51 5.72 34.33
N GLU A 197 4.66 6.35 34.60
CA GLU A 197 5.13 6.50 35.97
C GLU A 197 4.14 7.44 36.68
N ASP A 198 3.28 6.84 37.51
CA ASP A 198 2.45 7.51 38.49
C ASP A 198 3.33 8.41 39.39
N GLU A 199 3.42 9.70 39.04
CA GLU A 199 3.89 10.74 39.94
C GLU A 199 2.88 10.92 41.08
N GLU A 200 3.09 10.16 42.16
CA GLU A 200 2.47 10.38 43.47
C GLU A 200 2.97 11.72 44.05
N TYR A 201 2.17 12.78 43.88
CA TYR A 201 2.34 14.03 44.63
C TYR A 201 1.69 13.91 46.01
N ASP A 202 2.55 13.80 47.02
CA ASP A 202 2.41 14.09 48.48
C ASP A 202 1.05 13.86 49.18
#